data_AF-A0A9E5FZ25-F1
#
_entry.id   AF-A0A9E5FZ25-F1
#
_cell.length_a   1.000
_cell.length_b   1.000
_cell.length_c   1.000
_cell.angle_alpha   90.00
_cell.angle_beta   90.00
_cell.angle_gamma   90.00
#
_symmetry.space_group_name_H-M   'P 1'
#
loop_
_entity.id
_entity.type
_entity.pdbx_description
1 polymer ?
#
loop_
_entity_poly.entity_id
_entity_poly.type
_entity_poly.pdbx_seq_one_letter_code
_entity_poly.pdbx_strand_id
1 'polypeptide(L)' 'MVDDTGRVVNPRVEKSSHPQFEAPALAAVRQWKFEPAIKAGQRVSCRMRVPIRFQPS' A
#
# COMPACT_ATOMS: atom_id res chain seq x y z
N MET A 1 3.64 4.43 0.09
CA MET A 1 3.11 5.81 0.15
C MET A 1 2.03 5.91 -0.90
N VAL A 2 1.01 6.71 -0.69
CA VAL A 2 0.01 7.04 -1.72
C VAL A 2 0.28 8.48 -2.14
N ASP A 3 0.46 8.71 -3.43
CA ASP A 3 0.68 10.05 -3.96
C ASP A 3 -0.62 10.86 -4.07
N ASP A 4 -0.51 12.12 -4.50
CA ASP A 4 -1.64 13.03 -4.70
C ASP A 4 -2.59 12.61 -5.85
N THR A 5 -2.20 11.64 -6.69
CA THR A 5 -3.04 11.00 -7.71
C THR A 5 -3.73 9.72 -7.22
N GLY A 6 -3.41 9.27 -6.01
CA GLY A 6 -3.92 8.05 -5.43
C GLY A 6 -3.13 6.79 -5.79
N ARG A 7 -1.97 6.90 -6.46
CA ARG A 7 -1.15 5.74 -6.82
C ARG A 7 -0.23 5.34 -5.67
N VAL A 8 0.02 4.05 -5.56
CA VAL A 8 1.00 3.53 -4.60
C VAL A 8 2.42 3.73 -5.14
N VAL A 9 3.22 4.48 -4.39
CA VAL A 9 4.64 4.70 -4.68
C VAL A 9 5.52 4.10 -3.58
N ASN A 10 6.61 3.45 -4.01
CA ASN A 10 7.61 2.79 -3.16
C ASN A 10 7.01 1.96 -2.02
N PRO A 11 6.14 0.96 -2.30
CA PRO A 11 5.65 0.07 -1.26
C PRO A 11 6.79 -0.78 -0.70
N ARG A 12 6.76 -0.99 0.62
CA ARG A 12 7.73 -1.80 1.35
C ARG A 12 7.00 -2.63 2.41
N VAL A 13 7.55 -3.78 2.74
CA VAL A 13 7.09 -4.58 3.88
C VAL A 13 7.70 -3.98 5.15
N GLU A 14 6.85 -3.66 6.13
CA GLU A 14 7.32 -3.21 7.44
C GLU A 14 7.56 -4.38 8.40
N LYS A 15 6.73 -5.42 8.30
CA LYS A 15 6.84 -6.65 9.10
C LYS A 15 6.16 -7.79 8.33
N SER A 16 6.77 -8.97 8.35
CA SER A 16 6.20 -10.21 7.83
C SER A 16 6.44 -11.36 8.80
N SER A 17 5.51 -12.29 8.87
CA SER A 17 5.71 -13.57 9.55
C SER A 17 6.31 -14.64 8.63
N HIS A 18 6.18 -14.47 7.32
CA HIS A 18 6.61 -15.45 6.32
C HIS A 18 7.16 -14.71 5.08
N PRO A 19 8.49 -14.69 4.89
CA PRO A 19 9.12 -13.93 3.79
C PRO A 19 8.63 -14.32 2.39
N GLN A 20 8.25 -15.58 2.19
CA GLN A 20 7.72 -16.09 0.90
C GLN A 20 6.46 -15.35 0.40
N PHE A 21 5.70 -14.71 1.29
CA PHE A 21 4.50 -13.95 0.93
C PHE A 21 4.76 -12.47 0.65
N GLU A 22 5.98 -11.97 0.89
CA GLU A 22 6.29 -10.54 0.73
C GLU A 22 6.22 -10.09 -0.73
N ALA A 23 6.86 -10.85 -1.63
CA ALA A 23 6.85 -10.55 -3.07
C ALA A 23 5.44 -10.53 -3.68
N PRO A 24 4.58 -11.55 -3.50
CA PRO A 24 3.20 -11.49 -4.01
C PRO A 24 2.36 -10.40 -3.34
N ALA A 25 2.55 -10.15 -2.04
CA ALA A 25 1.86 -9.04 -1.36
C ALA A 25 2.23 -7.68 -1.95
N LEU A 26 3.53 -7.42 -2.17
CA LEU A 26 4.00 -6.18 -2.79
C LEU A 26 3.51 -6.05 -4.24
N ALA A 27 3.49 -7.13 -5.01
CA ALA A 27 2.99 -7.13 -6.38
C ALA A 27 1.50 -6.74 -6.43
N ALA A 28 0.67 -7.30 -5.54
CA ALA A 28 -0.75 -6.94 -5.44
C ALA A 28 -0.94 -5.47 -5.03
N VAL A 29 -0.22 -5.01 -4.01
CA VAL A 29 -0.34 -3.62 -3.49
C VAL A 29 0.07 -2.58 -4.55
N ARG A 30 1.05 -2.89 -5.41
CA ARG A 30 1.46 -1.98 -6.51
C ARG A 30 0.36 -1.70 -7.51
N GLN A 31 -0.63 -2.57 -7.63
CA GLN A 31 -1.74 -2.42 -8.58
C GLN A 31 -2.88 -1.59 -8.01
N TRP A 32 -2.87 -1.29 -6.71
CA TRP A 32 -3.94 -0.54 -6.08
C TRP A 32 -3.92 0.94 -6.46
N LYS A 33 -5.12 1.50 -6.54
CA LYS A 33 -5.37 2.94 -6.64
C LYS A 33 -6.31 3.34 -5.51
N PHE A 34 -5.91 4.34 -4.76
CA PHE A 34 -6.63 4.89 -3.62
C PHE A 34 -7.23 6.25 -3.95
N GLU A 35 -8.15 6.72 -3.11
CA GLU A 35 -8.43 8.14 -3.05
C GLU A 35 -7.28 8.85 -2.33
N PRO A 36 -6.70 9.92 -2.92
CA PRO A 36 -5.63 10.67 -2.28
C PRO A 36 -6.16 11.39 -1.02
N ALA A 37 -5.29 11.59 -0.04
CA ALA A 37 -5.65 12.37 1.13
C ALA A 37 -5.91 13.83 0.74
N ILE A 38 -6.88 14.46 1.41
CA ILE A 38 -7.18 15.88 1.23
C ILE A 38 -6.75 16.65 2.49
N LYS A 39 -5.98 17.71 2.31
CA LYS A 39 -5.59 18.66 3.37
C LYS A 39 -5.83 20.07 2.87
N ALA A 40 -6.66 20.83 3.60
CA ALA A 40 -7.05 22.20 3.23
C ALA A 40 -7.58 22.33 1.77
N GLY A 41 -8.40 21.36 1.35
CA GLY A 41 -8.98 21.34 0.00
C GLY A 41 -8.03 20.86 -1.11
N GLN A 42 -6.77 20.56 -0.79
CA GLN A 42 -5.77 20.09 -1.76
C GLN A 42 -5.45 18.60 -1.57
N ARG A 43 -5.25 17.90 -2.68
CA ARG A 43 -4.75 16.52 -2.69
C ARG A 43 -3.30 16.50 -2.25
N VAL A 44 -2.95 15.61 -1.32
CA VAL A 44 -1.61 15.48 -0.77
C VAL A 44 -1.19 14.03 -0.69
N SER A 45 0.11 13.79 -0.82
CA SER A 45 0.70 12.47 -0.59
C SER A 45 0.60 12.09 0.89
N CYS A 46 0.32 10.83 1.17
CA CYS A 46 0.21 10.31 2.53
C CYS A 46 0.88 8.95 2.71
N ARG A 47 1.24 8.62 3.96
CA ARG A 47 1.71 7.28 4.33
C ARG A 47 0.51 6.44 4.78
N MET A 48 0.40 5.24 4.23
CA MET A 48 -0.60 4.25 4.59
C MET A 48 0.07 2.94 5.00
N ARG A 49 -0.58 2.22 5.90
CA ARG A 49 -0.20 0.87 6.34
C ARG A 49 -1.41 -0.03 6.15
N VAL A 50 -1.25 -1.14 5.45
CA VAL A 50 -2.35 -2.08 5.18
C VAL A 50 -1.90 -3.49 5.59
N PRO A 51 -2.68 -4.20 6.43
CA PRO A 51 -2.41 -5.60 6.73
C PRO A 51 -2.88 -6.49 5.58
N ILE A 52 -2.05 -7.47 5.20
CA ILE A 52 -2.41 -8.52 4.23
C ILE A 52 -2.35 -9.86 4.96
N ARG A 53 -3.42 -10.65 4.82
CA ARG A 53 -3.53 -11.98 5.41
C ARG A 53 -3.67 -13.02 4.31
N PHE A 54 -2.77 -13.98 4.31
CA PHE A 54 -2.89 -15.20 3.51
C PHE A 54 -3.59 -16.26 4.36
N GLN A 55 -4.58 -16.92 3.80
CA GLN A 55 -5.29 -18.03 4.43
C GLN A 55 -4.98 -19.30 3.64
N PRO A 56 -4.67 -20.43 4.32
CA PRO A 56 -4.69 -21.73 3.66
C PRO A 56 -6.07 -21.97 3.07
N SER A 57 -6.08 -22.56 1.88
CA SER A 57 -7.28 -23.11 1.25
C SER A 57 -7.79 -24.34 2.00
#